data_AF-A0A536H3R8-F1
#
_entry.id   AF-A0A536H3R8-F1
#
_cell.length_a   1.000
_cell.length_b   1.000
_cell.length_c   1.000
_cell.angle_alpha   90.00
_cell.angle_beta   90.00
_cell.angle_gamma   90.00
#
_symmetry.space_group_name_H-M   'P 1'
#
loop_
_entity.id
_entity.type
_entity.pdbx_description
1 polymer ?
#
loop_
_entity_poly.entity_id
_entity_poly.type
_entity_poly.pdbx_seq_one_letter_code
_entity_poly.pdbx_strand_id
1 'polypeptide(L)'
;MTRPVLSVVAGLTYRERSQVFNRWLLPAYQTSVRWTGNRLDAEDATTWVLVREISRLDLPELVQVVDERLAETMLQAVGRHWSERYGISTLRCASIQATEGASVGQPALSFDALTERLTADQHLVIVLRFLRRRTLPSIATQLRVPAAAGANMLFRALSGVAARLGLDPDPTDPTQVNQVAAFVGDLVARRRPLRFEAAPGAWAALLAATHVQAAIAGNDLPRVRFVRSLEGLADTNRFNPLVTPSRIWIA
;
A
#
# COMPACT_ATOMS: atom_id res chain seq x y z
N MET A 1 -0.89 25.84 6.47
CA MET A 1 0.39 25.59 5.77
C MET A 1 0.10 24.78 4.51
N THR A 2 0.00 25.47 3.38
CA THR A 2 -0.18 24.88 2.05
C THR A 2 1.13 24.22 1.62
N ARG A 3 1.11 22.91 1.36
CA ARG A 3 2.26 22.22 0.73
C ARG A 3 2.52 22.85 -0.64
N PRO A 4 3.78 23.07 -1.04
CA PRO A 4 4.08 23.50 -2.39
C PRO A 4 3.61 22.41 -3.35
N VAL A 5 2.67 22.77 -4.23
CA VAL A 5 2.38 21.99 -5.43
C VAL A 5 3.67 22.04 -6.24
N LEU A 6 4.37 20.90 -6.37
CA LEU A 6 5.47 20.77 -7.32
C LEU A 6 4.85 20.82 -8.73
N SER A 7 4.63 22.03 -9.25
CA SER A 7 4.42 22.23 -10.67
C SER A 7 5.69 21.72 -11.36
N VAL A 8 5.57 20.59 -12.06
CA VAL A 8 6.63 20.13 -12.95
C VAL A 8 6.79 21.24 -13.99
N VAL A 9 7.91 21.94 -13.92
CA VAL A 9 8.27 22.93 -14.95
C VAL A 9 8.44 22.13 -16.24
N ALA A 10 7.56 22.38 -17.21
CA ALA A 10 7.67 21.81 -18.55
C ALA A 10 9.11 22.03 -19.08
N GLY A 11 9.78 20.95 -19.52
CA GLY A 11 11.15 21.01 -20.03
C GLY A 11 12.26 20.55 -19.08
N LEU A 12 11.95 20.11 -17.84
CA LEU A 12 12.95 19.46 -16.98
C LEU A 12 13.24 18.03 -17.45
N THR A 13 14.52 17.67 -17.46
CA THR A 13 15.00 16.33 -17.80
C THR A 13 15.70 15.69 -16.62
N TYR A 14 15.48 14.39 -16.41
CA TYR A 14 16.41 13.59 -15.62
C TYR A 14 17.65 13.34 -16.46
N ARG A 15 18.81 13.65 -15.91
CA ARG A 15 20.12 13.39 -16.55
C ARG A 15 20.80 12.16 -15.96
N GLU A 16 20.49 11.84 -14.71
CA GLU A 16 21.11 10.78 -13.97
C GLU A 16 20.06 9.90 -13.28
N ARG A 17 20.35 8.60 -13.20
CA ARG A 17 19.50 7.62 -12.50
C ARG A 17 19.35 7.93 -11.00
N SER A 18 20.37 8.56 -10.40
CA SER A 18 20.36 9.03 -9.01
C SER A 18 19.21 10.02 -8.74
N GLN A 19 18.90 10.90 -9.69
CA GLN A 19 17.82 11.89 -9.59
C GLN A 19 16.46 11.19 -9.57
N VAL A 20 16.29 10.19 -10.44
CA VAL A 20 15.08 9.36 -10.49
C VAL A 20 14.91 8.58 -9.18
N PHE A 21 15.97 7.91 -8.72
CA PHE A 21 15.96 7.15 -7.47
C PHE A 21 15.57 8.02 -6.27
N ASN A 22 16.22 9.18 -6.10
CA ASN A 22 15.96 10.09 -4.98
C ASN A 22 14.53 10.64 -5.00
N ARG A 23 13.96 10.87 -6.19
CA ARG A 23 12.58 11.32 -6.34
C ARG A 23 11.57 10.22 -6.09
N TRP A 24 11.84 8.99 -6.53
CA TRP A 24 10.85 7.92 -6.58
C TRP A 24 10.92 6.87 -5.47
N LEU A 25 12.04 6.72 -4.76
CA LEU A 25 12.16 5.71 -3.70
C LEU A 25 11.03 5.81 -2.67
N LEU A 26 10.84 7.00 -2.10
CA LEU A 26 9.87 7.19 -1.03
C LEU A 26 8.41 7.13 -1.55
N PRO A 27 8.04 7.81 -2.65
CA PRO A 27 6.69 7.67 -3.22
C PRO A 27 6.34 6.24 -3.62
N ALA A 28 7.24 5.51 -4.28
CA ALA A 28 7.01 4.12 -4.66
C ALA A 28 6.84 3.23 -3.42
N TYR A 29 7.66 3.42 -2.39
CA TYR A 29 7.52 2.71 -1.12
C TYR A 29 6.20 3.01 -0.41
N GLN A 30 5.82 4.27 -0.29
CA GLN A 30 4.58 4.66 0.40
C GLN A 30 3.33 4.14 -0.32
N THR A 31 3.32 4.20 -1.65
CA THR A 31 2.25 3.58 -2.45
C THR A 31 2.25 2.06 -2.27
N SER A 32 3.41 1.41 -2.30
CA SER A 32 3.51 -0.03 -2.04
C SER A 32 2.99 -0.41 -0.65
N VAL A 33 3.30 0.35 0.40
CA VAL A 33 2.80 0.13 1.76
C VAL A 33 1.29 0.29 1.82
N ARG A 34 0.73 1.32 1.18
CA ARG A 34 -0.73 1.56 1.12
C ARG A 34 -1.47 0.34 0.55
N TRP A 35 -0.95 -0.22 -0.53
CA TRP A 35 -1.60 -1.32 -1.25
C TRP A 35 -1.30 -2.70 -0.71
N THR A 36 -0.23 -2.90 0.05
CA THR A 36 0.12 -4.23 0.60
C THR A 36 -0.11 -4.34 2.10
N GLY A 37 -0.16 -3.21 2.82
CA GLY A 37 -0.36 -3.14 4.27
C GLY A 37 0.81 -3.74 5.07
N ASN A 38 1.84 -4.24 4.40
CA ASN A 38 2.96 -4.94 5.00
C ASN A 38 4.28 -4.42 4.45
N ARG A 39 5.20 -4.08 5.36
CA ARG A 39 6.52 -3.55 5.00
C ARG A 39 7.33 -4.46 4.09
N LEU A 40 7.35 -5.77 4.34
CA LEU A 40 8.16 -6.70 3.58
C LEU A 40 7.63 -6.84 2.14
N ASP A 41 6.31 -6.89 2.00
CA ASP A 41 5.67 -6.92 0.68
C ASP A 41 5.83 -5.59 -0.06
N ALA A 42 5.79 -4.48 0.66
CA ALA A 42 6.04 -3.15 0.10
C ALA A 42 7.48 -2.96 -0.39
N GLU A 43 8.46 -3.45 0.37
CA GLU A 43 9.87 -3.47 -0.04
C GLU A 43 10.05 -4.28 -1.32
N ASP A 44 9.48 -5.48 -1.42
CA ASP A 44 9.57 -6.29 -2.65
C ASP A 44 8.95 -5.58 -3.86
N ALA A 45 7.76 -4.99 -3.70
CA ALA A 45 7.09 -4.25 -4.77
C ALA A 45 7.91 -3.03 -5.20
N THR A 46 8.47 -2.29 -4.25
CA THR A 46 9.33 -1.13 -4.51
C THR A 46 10.62 -1.53 -5.22
N THR A 47 11.27 -2.61 -4.79
CA THR A 47 12.44 -3.15 -5.50
C THR A 47 12.10 -3.50 -6.93
N TRP A 48 10.97 -4.15 -7.16
CA TRP A 48 10.57 -4.52 -8.51
C TRP A 48 10.37 -3.29 -9.39
N VAL A 49 9.73 -2.21 -8.90
CA VAL A 49 9.55 -0.96 -9.66
C VAL A 49 10.90 -0.34 -10.01
N LEU A 50 11.76 -0.12 -9.01
CA LEU A 50 13.01 0.59 -9.19
C LEU A 50 14.00 -0.22 -10.03
N VAL A 51 14.16 -1.52 -9.78
CA VAL A 51 15.09 -2.37 -10.55
C VAL A 51 14.60 -2.55 -11.98
N ARG A 52 13.29 -2.75 -12.18
CA ARG A 52 12.71 -2.94 -13.51
C ARG A 52 12.87 -1.69 -14.38
N GLU A 53 12.59 -0.51 -13.83
CA GLU A 53 12.58 0.72 -14.63
C GLU A 53 13.94 1.40 -14.71
N ILE A 54 14.66 1.57 -13.59
CA ILE A 54 15.91 2.35 -13.58
C ILE A 54 16.96 1.76 -14.53
N SER A 55 17.00 0.43 -14.67
CA SER A 55 17.90 -0.26 -15.60
C SER A 55 17.56 -0.03 -17.08
N ARG A 56 16.31 0.33 -17.38
CA ARG A 56 15.78 0.51 -18.75
C ARG A 56 15.67 1.98 -19.17
N LEU A 57 15.87 2.91 -18.25
CA LEU A 57 15.85 4.33 -18.57
C LEU A 57 17.03 4.68 -19.47
N ASP A 58 16.69 5.25 -20.63
CA ASP A 58 17.62 5.97 -21.49
C ASP A 58 17.55 7.45 -21.10
N LEU A 59 18.68 8.01 -20.65
CA LEU A 59 18.76 9.37 -20.13
C LEU A 59 19.75 10.20 -20.98
N PRO A 60 19.50 11.50 -21.20
CA PRO A 60 18.49 12.33 -20.55
C PRO A 60 17.08 12.16 -21.11
N GLU A 61 16.07 12.19 -20.25
CA GLU A 61 14.66 12.06 -20.62
C GLU A 61 13.80 13.04 -19.81
N LEU A 62 12.67 13.46 -20.38
CA LEU A 62 11.72 14.36 -19.72
C LEU A 62 11.23 13.77 -18.40
N VAL A 63 11.20 14.60 -17.35
CA VAL A 63 10.71 14.20 -16.02
C VAL A 63 9.31 13.62 -16.11
N GLN A 64 8.42 14.23 -16.89
CA GLN A 64 7.06 13.74 -17.08
C GLN A 64 7.03 12.31 -17.65
N VAL A 65 7.83 12.02 -18.69
CA VAL A 65 7.85 10.70 -19.34
C VAL A 65 8.35 9.63 -18.38
N VAL A 66 9.41 9.92 -17.62
CA VAL A 66 9.95 8.97 -16.62
C VAL A 66 8.97 8.79 -15.46
N ASP A 67 8.36 9.87 -14.98
CA ASP A 67 7.39 9.83 -13.87
C ASP A 67 6.13 9.02 -14.24
N GLU A 68 5.62 9.18 -15.47
CA GLU A 68 4.48 8.40 -15.99
C GLU A 68 4.82 6.90 -16.08
N ARG A 69 6.00 6.55 -16.60
CA ARG A 69 6.47 5.14 -16.68
C ARG A 69 6.62 4.51 -15.30
N LEU A 70 7.18 5.24 -14.33
CA LEU A 70 7.34 4.74 -12.96
C LEU A 70 5.99 4.60 -12.25
N ALA A 71 5.06 5.53 -12.46
CA ALA A 71 3.70 5.42 -11.95
C ALA A 71 2.98 4.18 -12.51
N GLU A 72 3.07 3.95 -13.83
CA GLU A 72 2.48 2.77 -14.47
C GLU A 72 3.11 1.48 -13.93
N THR A 73 4.44 1.45 -13.80
CA THR A 73 5.15 0.29 -13.27
C THR A 73 4.77 0.03 -11.82
N MET A 74 4.59 1.06 -11.00
CA MET A 74 4.08 0.90 -9.64
C MET A 74 2.72 0.19 -9.63
N LEU A 75 1.79 0.59 -10.49
CA LEU A 75 0.50 -0.08 -10.59
C LEU A 75 0.61 -1.53 -11.05
N GLN A 76 1.52 -1.82 -11.98
CA GLN A 76 1.81 -3.20 -12.39
C GLN A 76 2.39 -4.04 -11.24
N ALA A 77 3.26 -3.46 -10.41
CA ALA A 77 3.85 -4.14 -9.25
C ALA A 77 2.78 -4.50 -8.21
N VAL A 78 1.86 -3.58 -7.93
CA VAL A 78 0.72 -3.81 -7.04
C VAL A 78 -0.23 -4.86 -7.62
N GLY A 79 -0.60 -4.73 -8.90
CA GLY A 79 -1.46 -5.70 -9.57
C GLY A 79 -0.87 -7.10 -9.54
N ARG A 80 0.44 -7.22 -9.80
CA ARG A 80 1.20 -8.47 -9.70
C ARG A 80 1.17 -9.05 -8.29
N HIS A 81 1.41 -8.23 -7.26
CA HIS A 81 1.34 -8.68 -5.86
C HIS A 81 -0.01 -9.35 -5.57
N TRP A 82 -1.10 -8.71 -5.97
CA TRP A 82 -2.46 -9.18 -5.70
C TRP A 82 -2.87 -10.38 -6.55
N SER A 83 -2.49 -10.41 -7.82
CA SER A 83 -2.80 -11.52 -8.71
C SER A 83 -2.01 -12.78 -8.35
N GLU A 84 -0.69 -12.67 -8.14
CA GLU A 84 0.16 -13.84 -7.88
C GLU A 84 -0.03 -14.43 -6.49
N ARG A 85 -0.34 -13.61 -5.47
CA ARG A 85 -0.48 -14.10 -4.09
C ARG A 85 -1.90 -14.43 -3.69
N TYR A 86 -2.86 -13.72 -4.27
CA TYR A 86 -4.25 -13.80 -3.85
C TYR A 86 -5.22 -14.11 -5.00
N GLY A 87 -4.74 -14.41 -6.21
CA GLY A 87 -5.59 -14.76 -7.34
C GLY A 87 -6.56 -13.66 -7.77
N ILE A 88 -6.32 -12.41 -7.38
CA ILE A 88 -7.19 -11.29 -7.78
C ILE A 88 -7.04 -11.06 -9.28
N SER A 89 -8.18 -11.12 -9.99
CA SER A 89 -8.21 -10.99 -11.46
C SER A 89 -7.68 -9.63 -11.94
N THR A 90 -7.22 -9.61 -13.18
CA THR A 90 -6.74 -8.40 -13.86
C THR A 90 -7.80 -7.30 -13.93
N LEU A 91 -9.08 -7.66 -14.11
CA LEU A 91 -10.21 -6.71 -14.11
C LEU A 91 -10.34 -5.97 -12.77
N ARG A 92 -10.13 -6.65 -11.64
CA ARG A 92 -10.14 -6.01 -10.31
C ARG A 92 -8.85 -5.24 -10.02
N CYS A 93 -7.74 -5.66 -10.61
CA CYS A 93 -6.52 -4.86 -10.60
C CYS A 93 -6.71 -3.52 -11.36
N ALA A 94 -7.60 -3.45 -12.36
CA ALA A 94 -7.95 -2.17 -12.99
C ALA A 94 -8.68 -1.22 -12.01
N SER A 95 -9.45 -1.74 -11.05
CA SER A 95 -10.05 -0.92 -9.99
C SER A 95 -8.99 -0.26 -9.10
N ILE A 96 -7.87 -0.94 -8.83
CA ILE A 96 -6.71 -0.36 -8.12
C ILE A 96 -6.17 0.85 -8.89
N GLN A 97 -6.01 0.70 -10.21
CA GLN A 97 -5.55 1.79 -11.08
C GLN A 97 -6.53 2.97 -11.08
N ALA A 98 -7.83 2.71 -11.14
CA ALA A 98 -8.86 3.74 -11.08
C ALA A 98 -8.85 4.48 -9.74
N THR A 99 -8.72 3.77 -8.62
CA THR A 99 -8.61 4.36 -7.27
C THR A 99 -7.37 5.23 -7.14
N GLU A 100 -6.22 4.78 -7.65
CA GLU A 100 -4.98 5.58 -7.65
C GLU A 100 -5.08 6.81 -8.56
N GLY A 101 -5.64 6.65 -9.77
CA GLY A 101 -5.86 7.76 -10.70
C GLY A 101 -6.77 8.84 -10.11
N ALA A 102 -7.83 8.45 -9.41
CA ALA A 102 -8.72 9.38 -8.71
C ALA A 102 -8.05 10.09 -7.51
N SER A 103 -6.95 9.55 -7.00
CA SER A 103 -6.24 10.05 -5.82
C SER A 103 -5.00 10.88 -6.16
N VAL A 104 -4.69 11.09 -7.45
CA VAL A 104 -3.52 11.86 -7.89
C VAL A 104 -3.58 13.28 -7.32
N GLY A 105 -2.53 13.66 -6.58
CA GLY A 105 -2.44 14.98 -5.93
C GLY A 105 -3.22 15.11 -4.62
N GLN A 106 -3.95 14.07 -4.20
CA GLN A 106 -4.63 14.01 -2.91
C GLN A 106 -3.76 13.28 -1.87
N PRO A 107 -3.77 13.72 -0.60
CA PRO A 107 -3.15 12.95 0.46
C PRO A 107 -3.88 11.62 0.65
N ALA A 108 -3.14 10.58 1.02
CA ALA A 108 -3.76 9.31 1.41
C ALA A 108 -4.75 9.53 2.57
N LEU A 109 -5.86 8.79 2.55
CA LEU A 109 -6.90 8.90 3.58
C LEU A 109 -6.34 8.56 4.97
N SER A 110 -6.68 9.39 5.96
CA SER A 110 -6.38 9.11 7.36
C SER A 110 -7.23 7.94 7.87
N PHE A 111 -6.82 7.36 9.01
CA PHE A 111 -7.61 6.33 9.68
C PHE A 111 -9.04 6.81 9.95
N ASP A 112 -9.18 8.02 10.50
CA ASP A 112 -10.50 8.60 10.80
C ASP A 112 -11.36 8.77 9.54
N ALA A 113 -10.77 9.22 8.43
CA ALA A 113 -11.49 9.37 7.15
C ALA A 113 -11.94 8.02 6.55
N LEU A 114 -11.16 6.95 6.77
CA LEU A 114 -11.51 5.60 6.36
C LEU A 114 -12.66 5.02 7.19
N THR A 115 -12.77 5.40 8.46
CA THR A 115 -13.71 4.79 9.41
C THR A 115 -14.92 5.66 9.76
N GLU A 116 -14.99 6.89 9.27
CA GLU A 116 -16.03 7.90 9.56
C GLU A 116 -17.48 7.39 9.37
N ARG A 117 -17.73 6.57 8.34
CA ARG A 117 -19.08 6.09 7.99
C ARG A 117 -19.45 4.73 8.58
N LEU A 118 -18.57 4.16 9.41
CA LEU A 118 -18.83 2.88 10.05
C LEU A 118 -19.85 3.04 11.19
N THR A 119 -20.64 2.00 11.44
CA THR A 119 -21.43 1.95 12.68
C THR A 119 -20.50 1.90 13.90
N ALA A 120 -21.02 2.25 15.08
CA ALA A 120 -20.24 2.22 16.32
C ALA A 120 -19.58 0.85 16.56
N ASP A 121 -20.30 -0.24 16.33
CA ASP A 121 -19.79 -1.61 16.47
C ASP A 121 -18.70 -1.94 15.45
N GLN A 122 -18.90 -1.56 14.18
CA GLN A 122 -17.91 -1.79 13.13
C GLN A 122 -16.62 -0.99 13.40
N HIS A 123 -16.77 0.28 13.78
CA HIS A 123 -15.66 1.14 14.17
C HIS A 123 -14.89 0.53 15.35
N LEU A 124 -15.61 0.07 16.38
CA LEU A 124 -15.01 -0.55 17.55
C LEU A 124 -14.25 -1.84 17.20
N VAL A 125 -14.77 -2.68 16.30
CA VAL A 125 -14.05 -3.87 15.81
C VAL A 125 -12.75 -3.49 15.12
N ILE A 126 -12.77 -2.50 14.23
CA ILE A 126 -11.55 -2.02 13.55
C ILE A 126 -10.53 -1.49 14.56
N VAL A 127 -10.95 -0.64 15.49
CA VAL A 127 -10.08 -0.08 16.53
C VAL A 127 -9.48 -1.19 17.41
N LEU A 128 -10.30 -2.11 17.90
CA LEU A 128 -9.81 -3.19 18.77
C LEU A 128 -8.85 -4.11 18.03
N ARG A 129 -9.12 -4.41 16.76
CA ARG A 129 -8.31 -5.31 15.96
C ARG A 129 -6.98 -4.69 15.52
N PHE A 130 -7.00 -3.49 14.96
CA PHE A 130 -5.83 -2.88 14.34
C PHE A 130 -5.02 -2.01 15.32
N LEU A 131 -5.68 -1.15 16.11
CA LEU A 131 -4.98 -0.27 17.06
C LEU A 131 -4.65 -0.98 18.37
N ARG A 132 -5.59 -1.77 18.92
CA ARG A 132 -5.38 -2.48 20.19
C ARG A 132 -4.88 -3.92 20.03
N ARG A 133 -4.75 -4.42 18.80
CA ARG A 133 -4.21 -5.74 18.45
C ARG A 133 -4.89 -6.91 19.17
N ARG A 134 -6.16 -6.76 19.55
CA ARG A 134 -6.94 -7.81 20.24
C ARG A 134 -7.29 -8.92 19.26
N THR A 135 -7.33 -10.17 19.75
CA THR A 135 -7.76 -11.32 18.95
C THR A 135 -9.28 -11.27 18.71
N LEU A 136 -9.76 -11.86 17.62
CA LEU A 136 -11.21 -11.86 17.33
C LEU A 136 -12.06 -12.53 18.42
N PRO A 137 -11.64 -13.64 19.05
CA PRO A 137 -12.36 -14.17 20.20
C PRO A 137 -12.44 -13.17 21.36
N SER A 138 -11.35 -12.45 21.67
CA SER A 138 -11.34 -11.43 22.72
C SER A 138 -12.26 -10.25 22.40
N ILE A 139 -12.34 -9.85 21.13
CA ILE A 139 -13.25 -8.80 20.67
C ILE A 139 -14.70 -9.27 20.82
N ALA A 140 -15.01 -10.48 20.35
CA ALA A 140 -16.35 -11.06 20.47
C ALA A 140 -16.82 -11.14 21.93
N THR A 141 -15.95 -11.60 22.84
CA THR A 141 -16.23 -11.60 24.29
C THR A 141 -16.51 -10.19 24.82
N GLN A 142 -15.70 -9.21 24.44
CA GLN A 142 -15.90 -7.82 24.87
C GLN A 142 -17.22 -7.23 24.37
N LEU A 143 -17.65 -7.60 23.16
CA LEU A 143 -18.92 -7.19 22.56
C LEU A 143 -20.11 -8.07 23.00
N ARG A 144 -19.88 -9.05 23.87
CA ARG A 144 -20.90 -10.00 24.37
C ARG A 144 -21.61 -10.78 23.24
N VAL A 145 -20.85 -11.15 22.22
CA VAL A 145 -21.33 -11.98 21.10
C VAL A 145 -20.58 -13.32 21.05
N PRO A 146 -21.13 -14.35 20.37
CA PRO A 146 -20.43 -15.63 20.19
C PRO A 146 -19.08 -15.45 19.51
N ALA A 147 -18.05 -16.20 19.95
CA ALA A 147 -16.69 -16.11 19.38
C ALA A 147 -16.66 -16.33 17.86
N ALA A 148 -17.53 -17.21 17.36
CA ALA A 148 -17.68 -17.49 15.92
C ALA A 148 -18.16 -16.27 15.11
N ALA A 149 -18.78 -15.26 15.74
CA ALA A 149 -19.24 -14.06 15.07
C ALA A 149 -18.11 -13.06 14.78
N GLY A 150 -16.96 -13.16 15.47
CA GLY A 150 -15.90 -12.15 15.39
C GLY A 150 -15.33 -11.95 13.98
N ALA A 151 -15.12 -13.03 13.22
CA ALA A 151 -14.64 -12.96 11.84
C ALA A 151 -15.66 -12.27 10.91
N ASN A 152 -16.94 -12.59 11.06
CA ASN A 152 -18.03 -11.94 10.30
C ASN A 152 -18.14 -10.45 10.62
N MET A 153 -17.98 -10.05 11.89
CA MET A 153 -18.01 -8.65 12.28
C MET A 153 -16.84 -7.87 11.68
N LEU A 154 -15.62 -8.43 11.73
CA LEU A 154 -14.45 -7.82 11.09
C LEU A 154 -14.66 -7.69 9.58
N PHE A 155 -15.15 -8.74 8.93
CA PHE A 155 -15.42 -8.73 7.50
C PHE A 155 -16.39 -7.62 7.10
N ARG A 156 -17.54 -7.52 7.77
CA ARG A 156 -18.53 -6.46 7.53
C ARG A 156 -17.97 -5.06 7.78
N ALA A 157 -17.16 -4.89 8.82
CA ALA A 157 -16.52 -3.61 9.09
C ALA A 157 -15.53 -3.23 7.98
N LEU A 158 -14.75 -4.19 7.48
CA LEU A 158 -13.84 -3.99 6.35
C LEU A 158 -14.58 -3.73 5.04
N SER A 159 -15.74 -4.34 4.80
CA SER A 159 -16.61 -4.00 3.66
C SER A 159 -17.06 -2.54 3.72
N GLY A 160 -17.41 -2.02 4.91
CA GLY A 160 -17.74 -0.61 5.09
C GLY A 160 -16.58 0.32 4.75
N VAL A 161 -15.35 -0.05 5.13
CA VAL A 161 -14.13 0.68 4.75
C VAL A 161 -13.86 0.57 3.24
N ALA A 162 -14.07 -0.60 2.65
CA ALA A 162 -13.88 -0.82 1.22
C ALA A 162 -14.81 0.07 0.38
N ALA A 163 -16.07 0.20 0.77
CA ALA A 163 -17.01 1.12 0.14
C ALA A 163 -16.52 2.58 0.20
N ARG A 164 -15.84 2.98 1.29
CA ARG A 164 -15.25 4.33 1.42
C ARG A 164 -14.10 4.56 0.44
N LEU A 165 -13.36 3.51 0.09
CA LEU A 165 -12.30 3.52 -0.91
C LEU A 165 -12.83 3.49 -2.36
N GLY A 166 -14.16 3.45 -2.55
CA GLY A 166 -14.79 3.32 -3.86
C GLY A 166 -14.68 1.91 -4.46
N LEU A 167 -14.38 0.90 -3.63
CA LEU A 167 -14.42 -0.51 -4.04
C LEU A 167 -15.86 -1.00 -4.00
N ASP A 168 -16.14 -2.11 -4.69
CA ASP A 168 -17.44 -2.78 -4.71
C ASP A 168 -17.38 -4.04 -3.82
N PRO A 169 -17.63 -3.91 -2.50
CA PRO A 169 -17.62 -5.05 -1.59
C PRO A 169 -18.95 -5.81 -1.65
N ASP A 170 -18.88 -7.14 -1.53
CA ASP A 170 -20.04 -7.97 -1.20
C ASP A 170 -19.98 -8.40 0.27
N PRO A 171 -20.63 -7.67 1.20
CA PRO A 171 -20.64 -8.02 2.62
C PRO A 171 -21.51 -9.25 2.94
N THR A 172 -22.23 -9.79 1.96
CA THR A 172 -23.18 -10.88 2.13
C THR A 172 -22.60 -12.25 1.79
N ASP A 173 -21.41 -12.30 1.19
CA ASP A 173 -20.65 -13.53 0.90
C ASP A 173 -19.68 -13.86 2.05
N PRO A 174 -20.03 -14.77 2.98
CA PRO A 174 -19.18 -15.11 4.11
C PRO A 174 -18.13 -16.17 3.77
N THR A 175 -17.97 -16.58 2.50
CA THR A 175 -17.21 -17.79 2.12
C THR A 175 -15.77 -17.79 2.64
N GLN A 176 -15.15 -16.61 2.78
CA GLN A 176 -13.74 -16.48 3.19
C GLN A 176 -13.50 -15.59 4.42
N VAL A 177 -14.49 -15.41 5.29
CA VAL A 177 -14.36 -14.53 6.47
C VAL A 177 -13.20 -14.94 7.39
N ASN A 178 -12.92 -16.24 7.51
CA ASN A 178 -11.82 -16.73 8.33
C ASN A 178 -10.45 -16.49 7.69
N GLN A 179 -10.33 -16.58 6.36
CA GLN A 179 -9.12 -16.28 5.61
C GLN A 179 -8.81 -14.79 5.69
N VAL A 180 -9.81 -13.93 5.52
CA VAL A 180 -9.67 -12.47 5.71
C VAL A 180 -9.22 -12.16 7.14
N ALA A 181 -9.84 -12.81 8.13
CA ALA A 181 -9.44 -12.66 9.54
C ALA A 181 -7.99 -13.08 9.80
N ALA A 182 -7.54 -14.21 9.23
CA ALA A 182 -6.16 -14.68 9.33
C ALA A 182 -5.17 -13.73 8.65
N PHE A 183 -5.52 -13.23 7.46
CA PHE A 183 -4.75 -12.22 6.74
C PHE A 183 -4.56 -10.94 7.57
N VAL A 184 -5.64 -10.42 8.17
CA VAL A 184 -5.58 -9.28 9.12
C VAL A 184 -4.78 -9.65 10.39
N GLY A 185 -4.86 -10.92 10.81
CA GLY A 185 -3.97 -11.57 11.77
C GLY A 185 -2.51 -11.23 11.54
N ASP A 186 -2.03 -11.61 10.36
CA ASP A 186 -0.64 -11.47 9.94
C ASP A 186 -0.24 -10.01 9.72
N LEU A 187 -1.10 -9.20 9.09
CA LEU A 187 -0.84 -7.76 8.89
C LEU A 187 -0.59 -7.03 10.22
N VAL A 188 -1.48 -7.21 11.19
CA VAL A 188 -1.37 -6.58 12.52
C VAL A 188 -0.14 -7.11 13.28
N ALA A 189 0.20 -8.38 13.09
CA ALA A 189 1.42 -8.98 13.62
C ALA A 189 2.70 -8.57 12.86
N ARG A 190 2.58 -7.75 11.80
CA ARG A 190 3.67 -7.33 10.90
C ARG A 190 4.40 -8.51 10.24
N ARG A 191 3.67 -9.59 9.96
CA ARG A 191 4.13 -10.78 9.25
C ARG A 191 3.62 -10.75 7.82
N ARG A 192 4.29 -11.46 6.91
CA ARG A 192 3.77 -11.65 5.55
C ARG A 192 2.52 -12.53 5.65
N PRO A 193 1.36 -12.06 5.16
CA PRO A 193 0.18 -12.89 5.13
C PRO A 193 0.37 -14.13 4.26
N LEU A 194 -0.27 -15.23 4.68
CA LEU A 194 -0.31 -16.46 3.90
C LEU A 194 -1.04 -16.25 2.57
N ARG A 195 -0.58 -16.95 1.53
CA ARG A 195 -1.18 -16.92 0.19
C ARG A 195 -2.44 -17.78 0.16
N PHE A 196 -3.46 -17.32 -0.55
CA PHE A 196 -4.70 -18.05 -0.80
C PHE A 196 -5.46 -17.39 -1.93
N GLU A 197 -6.25 -18.12 -2.70
CA GLU A 197 -7.06 -17.54 -3.77
C GLU A 197 -8.29 -16.81 -3.19
N ALA A 198 -8.38 -15.50 -3.42
CA ALA A 198 -9.43 -14.65 -2.88
C ALA A 198 -10.73 -14.77 -3.69
N ALA A 199 -11.79 -15.14 -3.00
CA ALA A 199 -13.14 -15.19 -3.57
C ALA A 199 -13.61 -13.78 -3.98
N PRO A 200 -14.58 -13.69 -4.90
CA PRO A 200 -15.22 -12.45 -5.31
C PRO A 200 -15.67 -11.51 -4.20
N GLY A 201 -16.18 -12.01 -3.07
CA GLY A 201 -16.56 -11.15 -1.94
C GLY A 201 -15.38 -10.69 -1.06
N ALA A 202 -14.25 -11.39 -1.10
CA ALA A 202 -13.16 -11.20 -0.13
C ALA A 202 -12.18 -10.08 -0.48
N TRP A 203 -11.91 -9.87 -1.78
CA TRP A 203 -10.82 -8.97 -2.23
C TRP A 203 -10.94 -7.54 -1.70
N ALA A 204 -12.15 -6.98 -1.68
CA ALA A 204 -12.41 -5.62 -1.23
C ALA A 204 -12.08 -5.46 0.27
N ALA A 205 -12.40 -6.48 1.07
CA ALA A 205 -12.07 -6.51 2.49
C ALA A 205 -10.55 -6.63 2.73
N LEU A 206 -9.83 -7.39 1.89
CA LEU A 206 -8.37 -7.48 1.96
C LEU A 206 -7.71 -6.13 1.67
N LEU A 207 -8.11 -5.45 0.59
CA LEU A 207 -7.62 -4.12 0.25
C LEU A 207 -7.96 -3.06 1.30
N ALA A 208 -9.17 -3.12 1.87
CA ALA A 208 -9.54 -2.26 2.98
C ALA A 208 -8.62 -2.49 4.20
N ALA A 209 -8.31 -3.75 4.51
CA ALA A 209 -7.41 -4.08 5.62
C ALA A 209 -6.00 -3.51 5.40
N THR A 210 -5.48 -3.54 4.17
CA THR A 210 -4.16 -2.94 3.89
C THR A 210 -4.17 -1.42 4.05
N HIS A 211 -5.23 -0.75 3.59
CA HIS A 211 -5.38 0.69 3.72
C HIS A 211 -5.50 1.14 5.19
N VAL A 212 -6.29 0.41 5.99
CA VAL A 212 -6.38 0.66 7.44
C VAL A 212 -5.01 0.49 8.10
N GLN A 213 -4.32 -0.62 7.80
CA GLN A 213 -3.01 -0.90 8.37
C GLN A 213 -1.97 0.17 7.98
N ALA A 214 -1.98 0.61 6.71
CA ALA A 214 -1.10 1.65 6.21
C ALA A 214 -1.41 3.02 6.86
N ALA A 215 -2.69 3.38 7.00
CA ALA A 215 -3.09 4.63 7.64
C ALA A 215 -2.65 4.69 9.12
N ILE A 216 -2.65 3.55 9.82
CA ILE A 216 -2.14 3.44 11.20
C ILE A 216 -0.61 3.51 11.24
N ALA A 217 0.07 2.90 10.27
CA ALA A 217 1.52 2.97 10.16
C ALA A 217 2.00 4.39 9.83
N GLY A 218 1.16 5.19 9.16
CA GLY A 218 1.44 6.59 8.83
C GLY A 218 2.66 6.72 7.93
N ASN A 219 3.63 7.52 8.36
CA ASN A 219 4.90 7.72 7.66
C ASN A 219 5.89 6.57 7.94
N ASP A 220 5.48 5.32 7.73
CA ASP A 220 6.44 4.21 7.82
C ASP A 220 7.53 4.43 6.77
N LEU A 221 8.79 4.23 7.16
CA LEU A 221 9.94 4.43 6.30
C LEU A 221 10.54 3.07 5.90
N PRO A 222 11.16 2.98 4.70
CA PRO A 222 11.88 1.78 4.31
C PRO A 222 13.01 1.48 5.30
N ARG A 223 13.35 0.20 5.49
CA ARG A 223 14.46 -0.17 6.38
C ARG A 223 15.79 0.32 5.81
N VAL A 224 16.70 0.76 6.66
CA VAL A 224 18.06 1.21 6.25
C VAL A 224 18.77 0.16 5.39
N ARG A 225 18.70 -1.12 5.78
CA ARG A 225 19.30 -2.22 4.99
C ARG A 225 18.68 -2.38 3.60
N PHE A 226 17.39 -2.07 3.46
CA PHE A 226 16.69 -2.14 2.19
C PHE A 226 17.13 -0.98 1.29
N VAL A 227 17.18 0.25 1.83
CA VAL A 227 17.68 1.41 1.08
C VAL A 227 19.10 1.16 0.57
N ARG A 228 20.00 0.69 1.44
CA ARG A 228 21.38 0.33 1.05
C ARG A 228 21.46 -0.74 -0.03
N SER A 229 20.57 -1.73 0.01
CA SER A 229 20.53 -2.79 -1.01
C SER A 229 20.14 -2.24 -2.38
N LEU A 230 19.30 -1.21 -2.43
CA LEU A 230 18.90 -0.56 -3.68
C LEU A 230 19.94 0.45 -4.17
N GLU A 231 20.61 1.16 -3.27
CA GLU A 231 21.76 2.03 -3.61
C GLU A 231 22.87 1.20 -4.29
N GLY A 232 23.22 0.04 -3.73
CA GLY A 232 24.20 -0.86 -4.36
C GLY A 232 23.80 -1.39 -5.73
N LEU A 233 22.49 -1.53 -6.00
CA LEU A 233 21.95 -1.91 -7.32
C LEU A 233 21.95 -0.73 -8.31
N ALA A 234 21.83 0.50 -7.83
CA ALA A 234 22.04 1.71 -8.65
C ALA A 234 23.53 1.91 -8.99
N ASP A 235 24.43 1.46 -8.11
CA ASP A 235 25.88 1.60 -8.27
C ASP A 235 26.54 0.50 -9.13
N THR A 236 25.97 -0.71 -9.20
CA THR A 236 26.58 -1.85 -9.93
C THR A 236 26.23 -1.90 -11.42
N ASN A 237 26.61 -0.83 -12.15
CA ASN A 237 27.31 -0.85 -13.45
C ASN A 237 27.54 0.59 -13.95
N ARG A 238 28.75 1.12 -13.73
CA ARG A 238 29.32 2.39 -14.25
C ARG A 238 28.63 3.72 -13.85
N PHE A 239 28.44 4.00 -12.57
CA PHE A 239 28.15 5.37 -12.11
C PHE A 239 29.02 5.73 -10.90
N ASN A 240 29.60 6.93 -10.95
CA ASN A 240 30.53 7.47 -9.96
C ASN A 240 29.91 7.47 -8.54
N PRO A 241 30.73 7.42 -7.47
CA PRO A 241 30.24 7.28 -6.11
C PRO A 241 29.24 8.37 -5.75
N LEU A 242 28.09 7.95 -5.22
CA LEU A 242 27.04 8.78 -4.64
C LEU A 242 27.53 9.46 -3.35
N VAL A 243 28.45 10.42 -3.46
CA VAL A 243 28.75 11.37 -2.39
C VAL A 243 28.96 12.75 -2.99
N THR A 244 27.90 13.55 -3.05
CA THR A 244 28.01 14.98 -2.83
C THR A 244 27.27 15.31 -1.53
N PRO A 245 27.96 15.84 -0.50
CA PRO A 245 27.37 16.11 0.80
C PRO A 245 26.56 17.40 0.71
N SER A 246 25.30 17.30 0.32
CA SER A 246 24.39 18.44 0.34
C SER A 246 23.37 18.26 1.45
N ARG A 247 23.73 18.81 2.62
CA ARG A 247 22.87 19.14 3.76
C ARG A 247 21.50 19.66 3.29
N ILE A 248 20.43 18.85 3.31
CA ILE A 248 19.06 19.34 3.54
C ILE A 248 18.26 18.25 4.25
N TRP A 249 18.45 18.12 5.55
CA TRP A 249 17.40 17.69 6.48
C TRP A 249 17.61 18.52 7.75
N ILE A 250 16.91 19.65 7.82
CA ILE A 250 16.38 20.35 9.00
C ILE A 250 15.61 21.55 8.45
N ALA A 251 14.28 21.48 8.51
CA ALA A 251 13.33 22.55 8.83
C ALA A 251 11.94 21.92 8.96
#